data_AF-A0A534BYU4-F1
#
_entry.id   AF-A0A534BYU4-F1
#
_cell.length_a   1.000
_cell.length_b   1.000
_cell.length_c   1.000
_cell.angle_alpha   90.00
_cell.angle_beta   90.00
_cell.angle_gamma   90.00
#
_symmetry.space_group_name_H-M   'P 1'
#
loop_
_entity.id
_entity.type
_entity.pdbx_description
1 polymer ?
#
loop_
_entity_poly.entity_id
_entity_poly.type
_entity_poly.pdbx_seq_one_letter_code
_entity_poly.pdbx_strand_id
1 'polypeptide(L)'
;MMQKHDTGRTLDFETRVNGHYVNTHTGDGIIVASATGSTAYALSCGGPIIEPHLEALVIAPICAHTLSDRPIVVSARSVIEIALHERPDTRANVICDGAILGSLVPGDRLETRTASEHVTLLHPPAHDYYKILRSKLHWGRGSVER
;
A
#
# COMPACT_ATOMS: atom_id res chain seq x y z
N MET A 1 -4.08 -1.09 -4.63
CA MET A 1 -4.11 -2.25 -3.73
C MET A 1 -4.74 -3.44 -4.44
N MET A 2 -4.29 -4.65 -4.11
CA MET A 2 -4.92 -5.91 -4.50
C MET A 2 -5.46 -6.57 -3.23
N GLN A 3 -6.73 -7.00 -3.22
CA GLN A 3 -7.33 -7.69 -2.07
C GLN A 3 -8.24 -8.82 -2.51
N LYS A 4 -8.49 -9.80 -1.63
CA LYS A 4 -9.43 -10.90 -1.89
C LYS A 4 -10.81 -10.37 -2.29
N HIS A 5 -11.44 -11.03 -3.27
CA HIS A 5 -12.81 -10.73 -3.69
C HIS A 5 -13.83 -11.28 -2.69
N ASP A 6 -13.69 -12.55 -2.32
CA ASP A 6 -14.63 -13.26 -1.45
C ASP A 6 -14.10 -13.36 -0.01
N THR A 7 -15.01 -13.41 0.95
CA THR A 7 -14.68 -13.62 2.36
C THR A 7 -14.37 -15.11 2.63
N GLY A 8 -13.56 -15.38 3.66
CA GLY A 8 -13.26 -16.75 4.11
C GLY A 8 -12.13 -17.50 3.38
N ARG A 9 -11.52 -16.93 2.34
CA ARG A 9 -10.32 -17.49 1.69
C ARG A 9 -9.17 -16.49 1.66
N THR A 10 -7.94 -16.96 1.76
CA THR A 10 -6.72 -16.15 1.60
C THR A 10 -6.18 -16.27 0.17
N LEU A 11 -5.47 -15.22 -0.27
CA LEU A 11 -4.72 -15.19 -1.51
C LEU A 11 -3.29 -15.69 -1.27
N ASP A 12 -2.74 -16.42 -2.24
CA ASP A 12 -1.31 -16.68 -2.35
C ASP A 12 -0.76 -15.84 -3.51
N PHE A 13 0.21 -14.97 -3.27
CA PHE A 13 0.76 -14.10 -4.31
C PHE A 13 2.26 -13.85 -4.15
N GLU A 14 2.98 -13.80 -5.27
CA GLU A 14 4.38 -13.42 -5.35
C GLU A 14 4.50 -11.91 -5.56
N THR A 15 5.43 -11.27 -4.84
CA THR A 15 5.81 -9.88 -5.08
C THR A 15 7.23 -9.81 -5.62
N ARG A 16 7.41 -9.02 -6.68
CA ARG A 16 8.72 -8.67 -7.25
C ARG A 16 8.90 -7.17 -7.31
N VAL A 17 10.12 -6.70 -7.12
CA VAL A 17 10.51 -5.30 -7.26
C VAL A 17 11.66 -5.21 -8.26
N ASN A 18 11.46 -4.44 -9.33
CA ASN A 18 12.42 -4.31 -10.44
C ASN A 18 12.84 -5.69 -11.00
N GLY A 19 11.90 -6.62 -11.11
CA GLY A 19 12.18 -7.97 -11.56
C GLY A 19 12.92 -8.87 -10.55
N HIS A 20 13.22 -8.41 -9.34
CA HIS A 20 13.79 -9.23 -8.27
C HIS A 20 12.70 -9.80 -7.37
N TYR A 21 12.77 -11.11 -7.10
CA TYR A 21 11.88 -11.77 -6.13
C TYR A 21 12.06 -11.16 -4.74
N VAL A 22 10.96 -10.74 -4.12
CA VAL A 22 10.96 -10.28 -2.73
C VAL A 22 10.50 -11.41 -1.83
N ASN A 23 9.29 -11.90 -2.06
CA ASN A 23 8.68 -12.98 -1.28
C ASN A 23 7.37 -13.46 -1.93
N THR A 24 6.84 -14.54 -1.35
CA THR A 24 5.50 -15.06 -1.59
C THR A 24 4.70 -14.95 -0.30
N HIS A 25 3.51 -14.37 -0.39
CA HIS A 25 2.66 -14.09 0.75
C HIS A 25 1.37 -14.91 0.69
N THR A 26 0.90 -15.34 1.86
CA THR A 26 -0.48 -15.79 2.07
C THR A 26 -1.19 -14.78 2.95
N GLY A 27 -2.30 -14.21 2.49
CA GLY A 27 -3.06 -13.22 3.27
C GLY A 27 -4.28 -12.68 2.55
N ASP A 28 -4.78 -11.53 3.02
CA ASP A 28 -5.97 -10.89 2.44
C ASP A 28 -5.66 -10.03 1.23
N GLY A 29 -4.39 -9.66 1.03
CA GLY A 29 -3.94 -8.86 -0.10
C GLY A 29 -2.68 -8.07 0.18
N ILE A 30 -2.42 -7.06 -0.65
CA ILE A 30 -1.27 -6.18 -0.57
C ILE A 30 -1.61 -4.77 -1.04
N ILE A 31 -1.01 -3.78 -0.38
CA ILE A 31 -1.13 -2.37 -0.71
C ILE A 31 0.19 -1.91 -1.29
N VAL A 32 0.13 -1.25 -2.45
CA VAL A 32 1.19 -0.38 -2.96
C VAL A 32 0.66 1.05 -2.85
N ALA A 33 1.35 1.90 -2.11
CA ALA A 33 0.91 3.27 -1.82
C ALA A 33 2.04 4.28 -2.10
N SER A 34 1.67 5.45 -2.61
CA SER A 34 2.55 6.62 -2.67
C SER A 34 2.87 7.17 -1.29
N ALA A 35 3.82 8.11 -1.21
CA ALA A 35 4.08 8.87 0.01
C ALA A 35 2.80 9.52 0.60
N THR A 36 1.96 10.13 -0.25
CA THR A 36 0.66 10.69 0.16
C THR A 36 -0.32 9.62 0.63
N GLY A 37 -0.33 8.44 -0.01
CA GLY A 37 -1.17 7.30 0.36
C GLY A 37 -0.70 6.55 1.61
N SER A 38 0.52 6.83 2.11
CA SER A 38 1.08 6.11 3.25
C SER A 38 0.30 6.34 4.54
N THR A 39 -0.36 7.49 4.68
CA THR A 39 -1.23 7.82 5.83
C THR A 39 -2.66 7.30 5.69
N ALA A 40 -2.99 6.64 4.57
CA ALA A 40 -4.31 6.03 4.33
C ALA A 40 -4.28 4.54 4.74
N TYR A 41 -4.74 3.64 3.88
CA TYR A 41 -4.89 2.23 4.23
C TYR A 41 -3.55 1.53 4.52
N ALA A 42 -2.45 2.01 3.91
CA ALA A 42 -1.11 1.53 4.22
C ALA A 42 -0.76 1.71 5.72
N LEU A 43 -1.17 2.82 6.34
CA LEU A 43 -0.98 3.07 7.77
C LEU A 43 -1.73 2.04 8.63
N SER A 44 -2.96 1.70 8.24
CA SER A 44 -3.77 0.68 8.93
C SER A 44 -3.13 -0.72 8.85
N CYS A 45 -2.37 -0.99 7.80
CA CYS A 45 -1.60 -2.24 7.63
C CYS A 45 -0.19 -2.18 8.23
N GLY A 46 0.09 -1.19 9.08
CA GLY A 46 1.38 -1.05 9.77
C GLY A 46 2.50 -0.44 8.93
N GLY A 47 2.17 0.10 7.74
CA GLY A 47 3.10 0.85 6.90
C GLY A 47 3.55 2.15 7.56
N PRO A 48 4.74 2.66 7.20
CA PRO A 48 5.26 3.89 7.79
C PRO A 48 4.52 5.13 7.25
N ILE A 49 4.56 6.20 8.06
CA ILE A 49 4.19 7.53 7.59
C ILE A 49 5.38 8.08 6.79
N ILE A 50 5.13 8.48 5.55
CA ILE A 50 6.10 9.07 4.64
C ILE A 50 5.71 10.51 4.40
N GLU A 51 6.71 11.40 4.41
CA GLU A 51 6.50 12.79 4.06
C GLU A 51 6.05 12.92 2.59
N PRO A 52 5.00 13.70 2.27
CA PRO A 52 4.40 13.75 0.93
C PRO A 52 5.36 14.05 -0.23
N HIS A 53 6.45 14.77 0.05
CA HIS A 53 7.44 15.17 -0.96
C HIS A 53 8.49 14.09 -1.27
N LEU A 54 8.52 13.00 -0.51
CA LEU A 54 9.49 11.93 -0.74
C LEU A 54 9.07 11.07 -1.93
N GLU A 55 10.00 10.83 -2.86
CA GLU A 55 9.81 9.92 -3.99
C GLU A 55 9.93 8.44 -3.55
N ALA A 56 8.93 7.96 -2.83
CA ALA A 56 8.88 6.61 -2.30
C ALA A 56 7.52 5.93 -2.49
N LEU A 57 7.55 4.60 -2.56
CA LEU A 57 6.39 3.72 -2.52
C LEU A 57 6.48 2.82 -1.28
N VAL A 58 5.35 2.63 -0.61
CA VAL A 58 5.18 1.63 0.45
C VAL A 58 4.52 0.40 -0.12
N ILE A 59 5.10 -0.77 0.18
CA ILE A 59 4.47 -2.06 -0.06
C ILE A 59 4.11 -2.62 1.32
N ALA A 60 2.81 -2.76 1.61
CA ALA A 60 2.30 -3.22 2.90
C ALA A 60 1.32 -4.39 2.72
N PRO A 61 1.56 -5.56 3.32
CA PRO A 61 0.65 -6.69 3.24
C PRO A 61 -0.61 -6.47 4.08
N ILE A 62 -1.74 -7.02 3.63
CA ILE A 62 -3.02 -7.00 4.35
C ILE A 62 -3.20 -8.36 5.02
N CYS A 63 -3.27 -8.37 6.36
CA CYS A 63 -3.48 -9.58 7.17
C CYS A 63 -2.62 -10.78 6.70
N ALA A 64 -1.30 -10.58 6.58
CA ALA A 64 -0.40 -11.67 6.21
C ALA A 64 -0.37 -12.76 7.29
N HIS A 65 -0.38 -14.02 6.85
CA HIS A 65 -0.30 -15.19 7.73
C HIS A 65 1.16 -15.56 8.09
N THR A 66 2.13 -14.74 7.65
CA THR A 66 3.55 -14.91 7.97
C THR A 66 3.98 -13.88 9.02
N LEU A 67 4.49 -14.35 10.17
CA LEU A 67 4.86 -13.50 11.32
C LEU A 67 6.01 -12.51 11.03
N SER A 68 6.85 -12.81 10.05
CA SER A 68 8.01 -11.99 9.67
C SER A 68 7.71 -10.94 8.61
N ASP A 69 6.49 -10.89 8.06
CA ASP A 69 6.16 -9.93 7.02
C ASP A 69 6.14 -8.50 7.58
N ARG A 70 6.86 -7.61 6.92
CA ARG A 70 6.96 -6.20 7.28
C ARG A 70 6.72 -5.35 6.04
N PRO A 71 6.05 -4.20 6.19
CA PRO A 71 6.01 -3.22 5.12
C PRO A 71 7.41 -2.79 4.73
N ILE A 72 7.64 -2.64 3.43
CA ILE A 72 8.91 -2.15 2.88
C ILE A 72 8.68 -0.85 2.12
N VAL A 73 9.69 0.02 2.17
CA VAL A 73 9.72 1.26 1.41
C VAL A 73 10.72 1.10 0.28
N VAL A 74 10.29 1.38 -0.94
CA VAL A 74 11.10 1.32 -2.15
C VAL A 74 11.08 2.67 -2.87
N SER A 75 12.03 2.89 -3.79
CA SER A 75 12.04 4.10 -4.62
C SER A 75 10.75 4.19 -5.43
N ALA A 76 10.20 5.40 -5.60
CA ALA A 76 9.07 5.63 -6.51
C ALA A 76 9.39 5.28 -7.98
N ARG A 77 10.66 5.13 -8.35
CA ARG A 77 11.07 4.66 -9.69
C ARG A 77 10.97 3.15 -9.87
N SER A 78 10.65 2.42 -8.80
CA SER A 78 10.58 0.96 -8.85
C SER A 78 9.33 0.49 -9.59
N VAL A 79 9.47 -0.58 -10.35
CA VAL A 79 8.34 -1.34 -10.90
C VAL A 79 8.03 -2.46 -9.91
N ILE A 80 6.78 -2.56 -9.48
CA ILE A 80 6.32 -3.56 -8.52
C ILE A 80 5.34 -4.48 -9.22
N GLU A 81 5.64 -5.77 -9.20
CA GLU A 81 4.85 -6.81 -9.85
C GLU A 81 4.28 -7.73 -8.78
N ILE A 82 2.99 -8.01 -8.90
CA ILE A 82 2.26 -8.91 -8.00
C ILE A 82 1.58 -9.97 -8.86
N ALA A 83 1.99 -11.22 -8.69
CA ALA A 83 1.43 -12.36 -9.43
C ALA A 83 0.58 -13.23 -8.51
N LEU A 84 -0.64 -13.55 -8.92
CA LEU A 84 -1.54 -14.40 -8.14
C LEU A 84 -1.22 -15.88 -8.43
N HIS A 85 -0.88 -16.65 -7.39
CA HIS A 85 -0.63 -18.08 -7.52
C HIS A 85 -1.93 -18.87 -7.68
N GLU A 86 -1.81 -20.07 -8.26
CA GLU A 86 -2.93 -20.99 -8.43
C GLU A 86 -3.47 -21.49 -7.10
N ARG A 87 -4.70 -21.05 -6.81
CA ARG A 87 -5.60 -21.68 -5.85
C ARG A 87 -7.01 -21.78 -6.45
N PRO A 88 -7.72 -22.89 -6.21
CA PRO A 88 -9.11 -23.04 -6.67
C PRO A 88 -10.00 -21.89 -6.21
N ASP A 89 -10.82 -21.39 -7.14
CA ASP A 89 -11.79 -20.30 -6.96
C ASP A 89 -11.23 -19.04 -6.27
N THR A 90 -9.95 -18.74 -6.50
CA THR A 90 -9.34 -17.54 -5.93
C THR A 90 -9.46 -16.38 -6.90
N ARG A 91 -10.03 -15.27 -6.45
CA ARG A 91 -10.15 -14.03 -7.21
C ARG A 91 -9.74 -12.85 -6.35
N ALA A 92 -8.98 -11.93 -6.92
CA ALA A 92 -8.58 -10.70 -6.26
C ALA A 92 -9.16 -9.48 -6.97
N ASN A 93 -9.55 -8.46 -6.22
CA ASN A 93 -9.93 -7.15 -6.76
C ASN A 93 -8.74 -6.21 -6.74
N VAL A 94 -8.57 -5.45 -7.82
CA VAL A 94 -7.63 -4.33 -7.91
C VAL A 94 -8.40 -3.05 -7.64
N ILE A 95 -7.97 -2.32 -6.62
CA ILE A 95 -8.59 -1.08 -6.19
C ILE A 95 -7.54 0.03 -6.21
N CYS A 96 -7.88 1.16 -6.82
CA CYS A 96 -7.06 2.36 -6.86
C CYS A 96 -7.86 3.52 -6.27
N ASP A 97 -7.34 4.14 -5.20
CA ASP A 97 -7.97 5.25 -4.49
C ASP A 97 -9.46 5.04 -4.14
N GLY A 98 -9.82 3.80 -3.79
CA GLY A 98 -11.18 3.40 -3.43
C GLY A 98 -12.07 2.97 -4.60
N ALA A 99 -11.64 3.16 -5.85
CA ALA A 99 -12.35 2.70 -7.04
C ALA A 99 -11.88 1.31 -7.47
N ILE A 100 -12.82 0.41 -7.76
CA ILE A 100 -12.51 -0.92 -8.31
C ILE A 100 -12.11 -0.75 -9.78
N LEU A 101 -10.88 -1.13 -10.12
CA LEU A 101 -10.36 -1.10 -11.49
C LEU A 101 -10.63 -2.40 -12.25
N GLY A 102 -10.75 -3.51 -11.54
CA GLY A 102 -10.96 -4.82 -12.13
C GLY A 102 -10.65 -5.94 -11.14
N SER A 103 -10.57 -7.15 -11.67
CA SER A 103 -10.21 -8.34 -10.88
C SER A 103 -9.15 -9.17 -11.57
N LEU A 104 -8.34 -9.86 -10.78
CA LEU A 104 -7.32 -10.80 -11.21
C LEU A 104 -7.78 -12.23 -10.87
N VAL A 105 -7.47 -13.15 -11.78
CA VAL A 105 -7.55 -14.60 -11.58
C VAL A 105 -6.14 -15.19 -11.52
N PRO A 106 -5.97 -16.45 -11.09
CA PRO A 106 -4.64 -17.05 -11.04
C PRO A 106 -3.99 -17.08 -12.42
N GLY A 107 -2.69 -16.78 -12.46
CA GLY A 107 -1.95 -16.58 -13.71
C GLY A 107 -1.91 -15.13 -14.19
N ASP A 108 -2.80 -14.25 -13.71
CA ASP A 108 -2.70 -12.82 -13.97
C ASP A 108 -1.59 -12.16 -13.14
N ARG A 109 -1.09 -11.03 -13.66
CA ARG A 109 -0.08 -10.19 -12.99
C ARG A 109 -0.54 -8.73 -12.94
N LEU A 110 -0.46 -8.15 -11.75
CA LEU A 110 -0.61 -6.71 -11.55
C LEU A 110 0.78 -6.05 -11.55
N GLU A 111 1.00 -5.14 -12.49
CA GLU A 111 2.19 -4.28 -12.51
C GLU A 111 1.80 -2.88 -12.04
N THR A 112 2.59 -2.31 -11.13
CA THR A 112 2.43 -0.94 -10.66
C THR A 112 3.73 -0.18 -10.83
N ARG A 113 3.61 1.06 -11.32
CA ARG A 113 4.71 1.99 -11.54
C ARG A 113 4.21 3.42 -11.37
N THR A 114 5.11 4.33 -11.03
CA THR A 114 4.79 5.75 -10.98
C THR A 114 4.39 6.25 -12.38
N ALA A 115 3.31 7.02 -12.45
CA ALA A 115 2.85 7.63 -13.69
C ALA A 115 3.80 8.76 -14.12
N SER A 116 3.84 9.08 -15.43
CA SER A 116 4.58 10.25 -15.94
C SER A 116 3.97 11.57 -15.47
N GLU A 117 2.66 11.57 -15.24
CA GLU A 117 1.90 12.74 -14.84
C GLU A 117 1.81 12.85 -13.32
N HIS A 118 1.97 14.07 -12.81
CA HIS A 118 1.88 14.38 -11.39
C HIS A 118 0.63 15.20 -11.09
N VAL A 119 -0.03 14.88 -9.96
CA VAL A 119 -1.09 15.72 -9.42
C VAL A 119 -0.47 16.92 -8.72
N THR A 120 -0.88 18.14 -9.10
CA THR A 120 -0.49 19.37 -8.41
C THR A 120 -1.50 19.71 -7.33
N LEU A 121 -1.07 19.70 -6.07
CA LEU A 121 -1.90 20.08 -4.92
C LEU A 121 -1.61 21.51 -4.51
N LEU A 122 -2.67 22.29 -4.28
CA LEU A 122 -2.56 23.67 -3.79
C LEU A 122 -2.70 23.69 -2.27
N HIS A 123 -1.78 24.41 -1.62
CA HIS A 123 -1.74 24.56 -0.18
C HIS A 123 -1.88 26.04 0.21
N PRO A 124 -2.65 26.36 1.27
CA PRO A 124 -2.68 27.70 1.84
C PRO A 124 -1.27 28.13 2.30
N PRO A 125 -0.94 29.43 2.36
CA PRO A 125 0.38 29.91 2.77
C PRO A 125 0.86 29.41 4.14
N ALA A 126 -0.07 29.12 5.06
CA ALA A 126 0.21 28.62 6.40
C ALA A 126 0.05 27.08 6.51
N HIS A 127 0.24 26.34 5.40
CA HIS A 127 0.16 24.89 5.42
C HIS A 127 1.32 24.29 6.23
N ASP A 128 0.95 23.52 7.26
CA ASP A 128 1.88 22.77 8.10
C ASP A 128 1.43 21.30 8.11
N TYR A 129 2.15 20.47 7.36
CA TYR A 129 1.90 19.04 7.25
C TYR A 129 1.91 18.35 8.62
N TYR A 130 2.90 18.66 9.47
CA TYR A 130 3.02 18.01 10.78
C TYR A 130 1.92 18.46 11.74
N LYS A 131 1.42 19.69 11.65
CA LYS A 131 0.23 20.12 12.39
C LYS A 131 -0.99 19.30 12.01
N ILE A 132 -1.20 19.05 10.71
CA ILE A 132 -2.29 18.18 10.24
C ILE A 132 -2.10 16.77 10.78
N LEU A 133 -0.89 16.21 10.66
CA LEU A 133 -0.58 14.87 11.13
C LEU A 133 -0.84 14.71 12.64
N ARG A 134 -0.33 15.63 13.47
CA ARG A 134 -0.60 15.67 14.92
C ARG A 134 -2.09 15.76 15.23
N SER A 135 -2.82 16.61 14.51
CA SER A 135 -4.26 16.78 14.70
C SER A 135 -5.04 15.50 14.36
N LYS A 136 -4.71 14.84 13.25
CA LYS A 136 -5.40 13.64 12.74
C LYS A 136 -5.07 12.38 13.54
N LEU A 137 -3.82 12.24 13.99
CA LEU A 137 -3.36 11.08 14.77
C LEU A 137 -3.40 11.32 16.29
N HIS A 138 -3.84 12.50 16.73
CA HIS A 138 -3.95 12.90 18.13
C HIS A 138 -2.64 12.84 18.92
N TRP A 139 -1.50 13.04 18.25
CA TRP A 139 -0.18 13.05 18.88
C TRP A 139 0.03 14.29 19.77
N GLY A 140 0.63 14.08 20.95
CA GLY A 140 1.00 15.17 21.86
C GLY A 140 -0.13 15.72 22.74
N ARG A 141 -1.35 15.14 22.69
CA ARG A 141 -2.49 15.59 23.52
C ARG A 141 -2.32 15.38 25.02
N GLY A 142 -1.28 14.67 25.47
CA GLY A 142 -0.95 14.50 26.90
C GLY A 142 0.31 15.25 27.37
N SER A 143 0.94 16.06 26.52
CA SER A 143 2.24 16.69 26.81
C SER A 143 2.12 18.14 27.32
N VAL A 144 0.91 18.72 27.33
CA VAL A 144 0.64 20.13 27.68
C VAL A 144 -0.34 20.21 28.87
N GLU A 145 -0.21 19.28 29.81
CA GLU A 145 -0.76 19.38 31.17
C GLU A 145 0.32 18.98 32.17
N ARG A 146 1.45 19.71 32.17
CA ARG A 146 2.37 19.89 33.30
C ARG A 146 3.08 21.22 33.18
#